data_AF-A0A4S0GAA5-F1
#
_entry.id   AF-A0A4S0GAA5-F1
#
_cell.length_a   1.000
_cell.length_b   1.000
_cell.length_c   1.000
_cell.angle_alpha   90.00
_cell.angle_beta   90.00
_cell.angle_gamma   90.00
#
_symmetry.space_group_name_H-M   'P 1'
#
loop_
_entity.id
_entity.type
_entity.pdbx_description
1 polymer ?
#
loop_
_entity_poly.entity_id
_entity_poly.type
_entity_poly.pdbx_seq_one_letter_code
_entity_poly.pdbx_strand_id
1 'polypeptide(L)' 'MEVLASEAHARRDFLKKAGRFAAVTPPAITLLLGTSLNSRAIAKSGGSRPGNGWGDENHIHLGPPGQVGKL' A
#
# COMPACT_ATOMS: atom_id res chain seq x y z
N MET A 1 2.51 8.66 -51.98
CA MET A 1 2.11 7.28 -51.61
C MET A 1 3.00 6.70 -50.50
N GLU A 2 4.32 6.99 -50.52
CA GLU A 2 5.30 6.53 -49.52
C GLU A 2 5.05 7.01 -48.07
N VAL A 3 4.59 8.25 -47.89
CA VAL A 3 4.26 8.82 -46.55
C VAL A 3 3.11 8.08 -45.86
N LEU A 4 2.08 7.66 -46.61
CA LEU A 4 0.96 6.90 -46.02
C LEU A 4 1.40 5.50 -45.57
N ALA A 5 2.34 4.89 -46.30
CA ALA A 5 2.92 3.61 -45.93
C ALA A 5 3.78 3.71 -44.67
N SER A 6 4.51 4.82 -44.50
CA SER A 6 5.34 5.08 -43.31
C SER A 6 4.48 5.35 -42.06
N GLU A 7 3.41 6.13 -42.18
CA GLU A 7 2.46 6.36 -41.08
C GLU A 7 1.77 5.08 -40.62
N ALA A 8 1.31 4.25 -41.57
CA ALA A 8 0.72 2.96 -41.25
C ALA A 8 1.71 2.03 -40.52
N HIS A 9 3.01 2.10 -40.85
CA HIS A 9 4.06 1.36 -40.15
C HIS A 9 4.28 1.88 -38.73
N ALA A 10 4.42 3.19 -38.57
CA ALA A 10 4.59 3.84 -37.27
C ALA A 10 3.40 3.53 -36.32
N ARG A 11 2.17 3.57 -36.85
CA ARG A 11 0.97 3.21 -36.09
C ARG A 11 1.00 1.76 -35.61
N ARG A 12 1.38 0.81 -36.47
CA ARG A 12 1.49 -0.61 -36.08
C ARG A 12 2.52 -0.81 -34.97
N ASP A 13 3.66 -0.14 -35.06
CA ASP A 13 4.72 -0.29 -34.07
C ASP A 13 4.35 0.36 -32.73
N PHE A 14 3.65 1.50 -32.77
CA PHE A 14 3.05 2.07 -31.56
C PHE A 14 2.07 1.09 -30.93
N LEU A 15 1.13 0.53 -31.69
CA LEU A 15 0.12 -0.41 -31.17
C LEU A 15 0.76 -1.70 -30.63
N LYS A 16 1.82 -2.22 -31.25
CA LYS A 16 2.58 -3.37 -30.71
C LYS A 16 3.17 -3.06 -29.34
N LYS A 17 3.73 -1.85 -29.15
CA LYS A 17 4.30 -1.41 -27.86
C LYS A 17 3.19 -1.13 -26.84
N ALA A 18 2.20 -0.34 -27.20
CA ALA A 18 1.08 0.04 -26.35
C ALA A 18 0.26 -1.17 -25.91
N GLY A 19 0.03 -2.15 -26.80
CA GLY A 19 -0.71 -3.37 -26.50
C GLY A 19 -0.04 -4.22 -25.42
N ARG A 20 1.29 -4.27 -25.38
CA ARG A 20 2.03 -4.96 -24.30
C ARG A 20 1.76 -4.30 -22.95
N PHE A 21 1.83 -2.97 -22.88
CA PHE A 21 1.50 -2.23 -21.66
C PHE A 21 0.04 -2.42 -21.25
N ALA A 22 -0.89 -2.35 -22.21
CA ALA A 22 -2.32 -2.54 -21.95
C ALA A 22 -2.62 -3.93 -21.35
N ALA A 23 -1.88 -4.98 -21.76
CA ALA A 23 -2.05 -6.32 -21.22
C ALA A 23 -1.47 -6.51 -19.80
N VAL A 24 -0.34 -5.86 -19.49
CA VAL A 24 0.36 -6.09 -18.20
C VAL A 24 -0.02 -5.10 -17.10
N THR A 25 -0.43 -3.88 -17.46
CA THR A 25 -0.71 -2.82 -16.47
C THR A 25 -1.91 -3.12 -15.58
N PRO A 26 -3.09 -3.56 -16.09
CA PRO A 26 -4.21 -3.87 -15.21
C PRO A 26 -3.89 -5.00 -14.22
N PRO A 27 -3.34 -6.16 -14.62
CA PRO A 27 -2.94 -7.20 -13.67
C PRO A 27 -1.89 -6.75 -12.66
N ALA A 28 -0.87 -5.99 -13.09
CA ALA A 28 0.19 -5.51 -12.19
C ALA A 28 -0.36 -4.55 -11.12
N ILE A 29 -1.21 -3.60 -11.52
CA ILE A 29 -1.87 -2.67 -10.59
C ILE A 29 -2.81 -3.43 -9.67
N THR A 30 -3.56 -4.42 -10.17
CA THR A 30 -4.43 -5.27 -9.33
C THR A 30 -3.62 -6.02 -8.28
N LEU A 31 -2.49 -6.63 -8.64
CA LEU A 31 -1.62 -7.32 -7.70
C LEU A 31 -1.05 -6.34 -6.66
N LEU A 32 -0.52 -5.20 -7.11
CA LEU A 32 0.01 -4.17 -6.21
C LEU A 32 -1.07 -3.68 -5.23
N LEU A 33 -2.27 -3.36 -5.71
CA LEU A 33 -3.40 -2.92 -4.89
C LEU A 33 -3.86 -4.04 -3.94
N GLY A 34 -3.91 -5.28 -4.42
CA GLY A 34 -4.22 -6.45 -3.60
C GLY A 34 -3.24 -6.62 -2.45
N THR A 35 -1.94 -6.40 -2.68
CA THR A 35 -0.95 -6.38 -1.60
C THR A 35 -1.12 -5.19 -0.66
N SER A 36 -1.43 -3.99 -1.16
CA SER A 36 -1.65 -2.80 -0.31
C SER A 36 -2.89 -2.93 0.58
N LEU A 37 -4.01 -3.43 0.04
CA LEU A 37 -5.29 -3.55 0.76
C LEU A 37 -5.35 -4.79 1.67
N ASN A 38 -4.62 -5.87 1.33
CA ASN A 38 -4.52 -7.07 2.15
C ASN A 38 -3.31 -7.05 3.11
N SER A 39 -2.47 -6.00 3.05
CA SER A 39 -1.38 -5.83 4.00
C SER A 39 -1.92 -5.37 5.35
N ARG A 40 -1.72 -6.20 6.37
CA ARG A 40 -1.71 -5.78 7.78
C ARG A 40 -0.51 -4.86 8.09
N ALA A 41 -0.19 -3.90 7.22
CA ALA A 41 0.71 -2.78 7.54
C ALA A 41 0.00 -1.73 8.42
N ILE A 42 -1.33 -1.79 8.54
CA ILE A 42 -2.10 -1.19 9.64
C ILE A 42 -2.10 -2.16 10.85
N ALA A 43 -0.93 -2.64 11.27
CA ALA A 43 -0.77 -3.41 12.51
C ALA A 43 0.42 -2.90 13.32
N LYS A 44 0.68 -1.58 13.27
CA LYS A 44 1.58 -0.86 14.18
C LYS A 44 1.49 0.66 14.14
N SER A 45 0.81 1.28 13.17
CA SER A 45 0.63 2.74 13.15
C SER A 45 -0.41 3.23 14.17
N GLY A 46 -1.29 2.35 14.63
CA GLY A 46 -2.04 2.54 15.87
C GLY A 46 -1.12 2.23 17.04
N GLY A 47 -0.31 3.19 17.45
CA GLY A 47 0.42 3.17 18.73
C GLY A 47 -0.53 3.22 19.92
N SER A 48 -1.48 2.29 20.02
CA SER A 48 -2.19 2.01 21.26
C SER A 48 -1.32 1.07 22.10
N ARG A 49 -0.14 1.57 22.49
CA ARG A 49 0.37 1.18 23.79
C ARG A 49 -0.38 2.09 24.75
N PRO A 50 -1.41 1.62 25.48
CA PRO A 50 -1.84 2.37 26.64
C PRO A 50 -0.57 2.63 27.46
N GLY A 51 -0.30 3.91 27.74
CA GLY A 51 0.84 4.27 28.58
C GLY A 51 0.77 3.50 29.90
N ASN A 52 1.91 3.31 30.54
CA ASN A 52 1.96 2.79 31.91
C ASN A 52 1.29 3.83 32.82
N GLY A 53 -0.02 3.71 32.99
CA GLY A 53 -0.83 4.63 33.79
C GLY A 53 -0.48 4.48 35.27
N TRP A 54 -0.24 5.59 35.93
CA TRP A 54 -0.34 5.66 37.39
C TRP A 54 -1.81 5.95 37.67
N GLY A 55 -2.50 4.95 38.21
CA GLY A 55 -3.93 5.04 38.42
C GLY A 55 -4.27 6.14 39.41
N ASP A 56 -4.99 7.18 38.95
CA ASP A 56 -5.88 7.92 39.82
C ASP A 56 -7.24 7.20 39.86
N GLU A 57 -7.96 7.35 40.97
CA GLU A 57 -9.19 6.57 41.25
C GLU A 57 -10.39 6.97 40.38
N ASN A 58 -10.23 8.01 39.54
CA ASN A 58 -11.35 8.65 38.84
C ASN A 58 -11.63 8.07 37.45
N HIS A 59 -10.86 7.08 36.97
CA HIS A 59 -11.17 6.39 35.71
C HIS A 59 -10.57 4.98 35.59
N ILE A 60 -11.14 4.17 34.68
CA ILE A 60 -10.68 2.81 34.39
C ILE A 60 -9.43 2.87 33.52
N HIS A 61 -8.32 2.36 34.03
CA HIS A 61 -7.08 2.20 33.29
C HIS A 61 -7.07 0.86 32.55
N LEU A 62 -6.94 0.89 31.22
CA LEU A 62 -6.87 -0.31 30.35
C LEU A 62 -5.42 -0.74 30.02
N GLY A 63 -4.43 -0.09 30.63
CA GLY A 63 -3.00 -0.35 30.42
C GLY A 63 -2.38 -1.23 31.51
N PRO A 64 -1.23 -1.88 31.22
CA PRO A 64 -0.49 -2.61 32.24
C PRO A 64 -0.03 -1.66 33.36
N PRO A 65 0.00 -2.12 34.63
CA PRO A 65 0.50 -1.32 35.76
C PRO A 65 1.92 -0.83 35.52
N GLY A 66 2.23 0.40 35.96
CA GLY A 66 3.58 0.95 35.90
C GLY A 66 4.59 0.07 36.63
N GLN A 67 5.67 -0.30 35.94
CA GLN A 67 6.77 -1.07 36.54
C GLN A 67 7.56 -0.16 37.48
N VAL A 68 7.41 -0.36 38.78
CA VAL A 68 8.33 0.19 39.78
C VAL A 68 9.72 -0.40 39.55
N GLY A 69 10.73 0.47 39.55
CA GLY A 69 12.09 0.17 39.14
C GLY A 69 12.61 -1.16 39.68
N LYS A 70 13.14 -1.98 38.77
CA LYS A 70 14.05 -3.07 39.12
C LYS A 70 15.36 -2.41 39.58
N LEU A 71 15.52 -2.25 40.88
CA LEU A 71 16.81 -2.13 41.57
C LEU A 71 16.85 -3.19 42.66
#